data_AF-A0A7X8XL65-F1
#
_entry.id   AF-A0A7X8XL65-F1
#
_cell.length_a   1.000
_cell.length_b   1.000
_cell.length_c   1.000
_cell.angle_alpha   90.00
_cell.angle_beta   90.00
_cell.angle_gamma   90.00
#
_symmetry.space_group_name_H-M   'P 1'
#
loop_
_entity.id
_entity.type
_entity.pdbx_description
1 polymer ?
#
loop_
_entity_poly.entity_id
_entity_poly.type
_entity_poly.pdbx_seq_one_letter_code
_entity_poly.pdbx_strand_id
1 'polypeptide(L)'
;MLTPEVRERWTDLLAHIYCAIRWSKINTRHNAWDIWNHRVRAAATRGSLGEFSSRLANHFGLQSLPEEAVVIIDALEPHTGDLLDLTYREHIPVSMRAVARAKAWKTAKWGPYEAPDPFAEEDNHEQHPETRGDDRRPVANPARRRRKDRIDASPSLFDPLG
;
A
#
# COMPACT_ATOMS: atom_id res chain seq x y z
N MET A 1 -26.38 19.79 3.51
CA MET A 1 -26.85 18.70 4.41
C MET A 1 -26.80 17.40 3.62
N LEU A 2 -25.92 16.48 4.02
CA LEU A 2 -25.69 15.22 3.31
C LEU A 2 -26.85 14.25 3.52
N THR A 3 -27.51 13.84 2.44
CA THR A 3 -28.55 12.81 2.49
C THR A 3 -27.93 11.43 2.79
N PRO A 4 -28.72 10.45 3.28
CA PRO A 4 -28.24 9.10 3.49
C PRO A 4 -27.61 8.48 2.23
N GLU A 5 -28.22 8.69 1.06
CA GLU A 5 -27.77 8.13 -0.22
C GLU A 5 -26.39 8.68 -0.62
N VAL A 6 -26.15 9.97 -0.38
CA VAL A 6 -24.85 10.60 -0.63
C VAL A 6 -23.79 10.02 0.31
N ARG A 7 -24.13 9.77 1.59
CA ARG A 7 -23.22 9.14 2.55
C ARG A 7 -22.92 7.69 2.20
N GLU A 8 -23.88 6.96 1.67
CA GLU A 8 -23.69 5.59 1.18
C GLU A 8 -22.75 5.57 -0.02
N ARG A 9 -22.99 6.42 -1.03
CA ARG A 9 -22.08 6.55 -2.18
C ARG A 9 -20.67 6.95 -1.78
N TRP A 10 -20.53 7.86 -0.81
CA TRP A 10 -19.22 8.19 -0.25
C TRP A 10 -18.53 6.99 0.40
N THR A 11 -19.30 6.18 1.13
CA THR A 11 -18.82 4.93 1.72
C THR A 11 -18.38 3.95 0.63
N ASP A 12 -19.15 3.84 -0.46
CA ASP A 12 -18.84 2.97 -1.59
C ASP A 12 -17.56 3.41 -2.31
N LEU A 13 -17.36 4.71 -2.55
CA LEU A 13 -16.12 5.23 -3.11
C LEU A 13 -14.90 4.79 -2.30
N LEU A 14 -14.95 5.03 -1.00
CA LEU A 14 -13.87 4.66 -0.08
C LEU A 14 -13.67 3.14 -0.04
N ALA A 15 -14.75 2.36 -0.11
CA ALA A 15 -14.68 0.91 -0.14
C ALA A 15 -14.05 0.38 -1.44
N HIS A 16 -14.34 0.97 -2.59
CA HIS A 16 -13.69 0.63 -3.86
C HIS A 16 -12.19 0.87 -3.79
N ILE A 17 -11.78 2.03 -3.30
CA ILE A 17 -10.37 2.36 -3.11
C ILE A 17 -9.72 1.38 -2.12
N TYR A 18 -10.35 1.12 -0.97
CA TYR A 18 -9.85 0.18 0.03
C TYR A 18 -9.63 -1.23 -0.52
N CYS A 19 -10.56 -1.72 -1.37
CA CYS A 19 -10.46 -3.00 -2.04
C CYS A 19 -9.28 -3.10 -3.00
N ALA A 20 -8.92 -2.01 -3.67
CA ALA A 20 -7.82 -1.96 -4.63
C ALA A 20 -6.43 -2.01 -3.96
N ILE A 21 -6.35 -1.69 -2.66
CA ILE A 21 -5.08 -1.66 -1.93
C ILE A 21 -4.53 -3.08 -1.73
N ARG A 22 -3.27 -3.27 -2.12
CA ARG A 22 -2.50 -4.49 -1.87
C ARG A 22 -1.89 -4.44 -0.46
N TRP A 23 -2.72 -4.69 0.55
CA TRP A 23 -2.32 -4.63 1.97
C TRP A 23 -1.09 -5.49 2.30
N SER A 24 -0.93 -6.66 1.66
CA SER A 24 0.23 -7.53 1.83
C SER A 24 1.57 -6.94 1.38
N LYS A 25 1.57 -5.86 0.59
CA LYS A 25 2.78 -5.18 0.12
C LYS A 25 3.18 -3.99 1.00
N ILE A 26 2.37 -3.65 1.99
CA ILE A 26 2.63 -2.52 2.88
C ILE A 26 3.42 -3.05 4.08
N ASN A 27 4.75 -2.91 4.03
CA ASN A 27 5.62 -3.30 5.14
C ASN A 27 5.60 -2.22 6.23
N THR A 28 4.91 -2.48 7.33
CA THR A 28 4.70 -1.52 8.41
C THR A 28 4.34 -2.24 9.71
N ARG A 29 4.82 -1.70 10.83
CA ARG A 29 4.47 -2.17 12.18
C ARG A 29 3.10 -1.68 12.66
N HIS A 30 2.47 -0.78 11.92
CA HIS A 30 1.20 -0.16 12.30
C HIS A 30 0.02 -0.94 11.73
N ASN A 31 -1.08 -0.98 12.48
CA ASN A 31 -2.31 -1.62 12.02
C ASN A 31 -2.79 -1.00 10.70
N ALA A 32 -3.24 -1.85 9.76
CA ALA A 32 -3.81 -1.45 8.48
C ALA A 32 -4.93 -0.40 8.62
N TRP A 33 -5.80 -0.55 9.63
CA TRP A 33 -6.91 0.37 9.87
C TRP A 33 -6.43 1.73 10.38
N ASP A 34 -5.38 1.77 11.21
CA ASP A 34 -4.79 3.03 11.66
C ASP A 34 -4.15 3.79 10.50
N ILE A 35 -3.46 3.07 9.63
CA ILE A 35 -2.88 3.63 8.40
C ILE A 35 -4.01 4.16 7.51
N TRP A 36 -5.04 3.36 7.26
CA TRP A 36 -6.20 3.74 6.47
C TRP A 36 -6.84 5.04 7.01
N ASN A 37 -7.19 5.06 8.29
CA ASN A 37 -7.79 6.21 8.97
C ASN A 37 -6.92 7.46 8.83
N HIS A 38 -5.61 7.33 9.07
CA HIS A 38 -4.67 8.44 8.97
C HIS A 38 -4.56 8.97 7.54
N ARG A 39 -4.49 8.09 6.53
CA ARG A 39 -4.38 8.48 5.11
C ARG A 39 -5.67 9.10 4.59
N VAL A 40 -6.84 8.58 4.97
CA VAL A 40 -8.14 9.16 4.62
C VAL A 40 -8.27 10.57 5.19
N ARG A 41 -7.92 10.76 6.47
CA ARG A 41 -7.94 12.10 7.09
C ARG A 41 -6.97 13.07 6.40
N ALA A 42 -5.75 12.61 6.11
CA ALA A 42 -4.75 13.44 5.42
C ALA A 42 -5.20 13.83 3.99
N ALA A 43 -5.87 12.92 3.29
CA ALA A 43 -6.42 13.18 1.96
C ALA A 43 -7.58 14.19 2.00
N ALA A 44 -8.40 14.17 3.06
CA ALA A 44 -9.57 15.06 3.24
C ALA A 44 -9.23 16.56 3.39
N THR A 45 -7.94 16.92 3.46
CA THR A 45 -7.48 18.32 3.52
C THR A 45 -7.47 19.04 2.17
N ARG A 46 -7.87 18.36 1.08
CA ARG A 46 -7.82 18.88 -0.30
C ARG A 46 -9.11 19.57 -0.72
N GLY A 47 -9.07 20.26 -1.86
CA GLY A 47 -10.16 21.11 -2.33
C GLY A 47 -11.21 20.36 -3.15
N SER A 48 -10.83 19.29 -3.86
CA SER A 48 -11.74 18.51 -4.72
C SER A 48 -11.72 17.01 -4.43
N LEU A 49 -12.76 16.30 -4.86
CA LEU A 49 -12.83 14.83 -4.75
C LEU A 49 -11.79 14.13 -5.63
N GLY A 50 -11.43 14.73 -6.78
CA GLY A 50 -10.34 14.26 -7.62
C GLY A 50 -8.99 14.33 -6.92
N GLU A 51 -8.68 15.47 -6.29
CA GLU A 51 -7.44 15.64 -5.50
C GLU A 51 -7.39 14.71 -4.28
N PHE A 52 -8.52 14.58 -3.58
CA PHE A 52 -8.69 13.64 -2.47
C PHE A 52 -8.33 12.22 -2.91
N SER A 53 -8.96 11.75 -3.99
CA SER A 53 -8.82 10.38 -4.48
C SER A 53 -7.43 10.13 -5.04
N SER A 54 -6.86 11.09 -5.76
CA SER A 54 -5.47 11.04 -6.25
C SER A 54 -4.47 10.94 -5.09
N ARG A 55 -4.64 11.75 -4.05
CA ARG A 55 -3.76 11.71 -2.87
C ARG A 55 -3.86 10.37 -2.14
N LEU A 56 -5.07 9.85 -2.00
CA LEU A 56 -5.30 8.55 -1.36
C LEU A 56 -4.66 7.42 -2.18
N ALA A 57 -4.84 7.43 -3.50
CA ALA A 57 -4.18 6.51 -4.43
C ALA A 57 -2.65 6.55 -4.28
N ASN A 58 -2.07 7.75 -4.24
CA ASN A 58 -0.63 7.95 -4.07
C ASN A 58 -0.13 7.41 -2.72
N HIS A 59 -0.89 7.59 -1.63
CA HIS A 59 -0.54 7.05 -0.32
C HIS A 59 -0.41 5.52 -0.29
N PHE A 60 -1.14 4.83 -1.16
CA PHE A 60 -1.16 3.37 -1.24
C PHE A 60 -0.46 2.82 -2.50
N GLY A 61 0.22 3.67 -3.28
CA GLY A 61 0.91 3.26 -4.50
C GLY A 61 -0.02 2.72 -5.59
N LEU A 62 -1.26 3.20 -5.65
CA LEU A 62 -2.20 2.89 -6.72
C LEU A 62 -1.89 3.77 -7.94
N GLN A 63 -1.64 3.16 -9.10
CA GLN A 63 -1.38 3.90 -10.35
C GLN A 63 -2.65 4.46 -10.99
N SER A 64 -3.80 3.83 -10.72
CA SER A 64 -5.11 4.23 -11.19
C SER A 64 -6.17 3.94 -10.12
N LEU A 65 -7.28 4.65 -10.21
CA LEU A 65 -8.47 4.37 -9.41
C LEU A 65 -9.30 3.26 -10.08
N PRO A 66 -10.08 2.49 -9.31
CA PRO A 66 -11.10 1.60 -9.87
C PRO A 66 -12.11 2.36 -10.74
N GLU A 67 -12.63 1.72 -11.79
CA GLU A 67 -13.58 2.34 -12.72
C GLU A 67 -14.84 2.82 -11.99
N GLU A 68 -15.35 2.02 -11.04
CA GLU A 68 -16.52 2.36 -10.24
C GLU A 68 -16.27 3.59 -9.36
N ALA A 69 -15.04 3.79 -8.88
CA ALA A 69 -14.69 4.94 -8.09
C ALA A 69 -14.80 6.24 -8.90
N VAL A 70 -14.46 6.23 -10.20
CA VAL A 70 -14.54 7.42 -11.07
C VAL A 70 -15.99 7.86 -11.23
N VAL A 71 -16.90 6.92 -11.52
CA VAL A 71 -18.34 7.20 -11.67
C VAL A 71 -18.92 7.78 -10.38
N ILE A 72 -18.50 7.28 -9.22
CA ILE A 72 -18.98 7.77 -7.93
C ILE A 72 -18.45 9.17 -7.64
N ILE A 73 -17.19 9.48 -7.98
CA ILE A 73 -16.61 10.83 -7.80
C ILE A 73 -17.45 11.86 -8.55
N ASP A 74 -17.75 11.62 -9.83
CA ASP A 74 -18.55 12.54 -10.64
C ASP A 74 -19.96 12.77 -10.05
N ALA A 75 -20.57 11.70 -9.52
CA ALA A 75 -21.89 11.77 -8.88
C ALA A 75 -21.89 12.51 -7.53
N LEU A 76 -20.74 12.63 -6.88
CA LEU A 76 -20.59 13.25 -5.56
C LEU A 76 -20.05 14.68 -5.62
N GLU A 77 -19.64 15.16 -6.79
CA GLU A 77 -19.06 16.49 -6.98
C GLU A 77 -19.88 17.64 -6.37
N PRO A 78 -21.24 17.66 -6.45
CA PRO A 78 -22.06 18.69 -5.81
C PRO A 78 -21.94 18.76 -4.28
N HIS A 79 -21.41 17.70 -3.65
CA HIS A 79 -21.32 17.53 -2.20
C HIS A 79 -19.88 17.54 -1.67
N THR A 80 -18.91 17.86 -2.52
CA THR A 80 -17.46 17.84 -2.22
C THR A 80 -17.12 18.46 -0.87
N GLY A 81 -17.51 19.73 -0.64
CA GLY A 81 -17.15 20.44 0.59
C GLY A 81 -17.70 19.76 1.85
N ASP A 82 -18.99 19.41 1.85
CA ASP A 82 -19.65 18.72 2.96
C ASP A 82 -19.00 17.35 3.25
N LEU A 83 -18.64 16.59 2.20
CA LEU A 83 -18.03 15.25 2.32
C LEU A 83 -16.60 15.31 2.86
N LEU A 84 -15.80 16.24 2.37
CA LEU A 84 -14.41 16.40 2.81
C LEU A 84 -14.35 16.93 4.24
N ASP A 85 -15.22 17.88 4.62
CA ASP A 85 -15.33 18.37 5.99
C ASP A 85 -15.80 17.28 6.96
N LEU A 86 -16.84 16.52 6.59
CA LEU A 86 -17.28 15.34 7.34
C LEU A 86 -16.12 14.35 7.52
N THR A 87 -15.41 14.04 6.45
CA THR A 87 -14.31 13.06 6.48
C THR A 87 -13.16 13.57 7.33
N TYR A 88 -12.82 14.85 7.29
CA TYR A 88 -11.75 15.40 8.10
C TYR A 88 -12.06 15.36 9.60
N ARG A 89 -13.31 15.68 9.98
CA ARG A 89 -13.78 15.70 11.38
C ARG A 89 -14.06 14.31 11.93
N GLU A 90 -14.72 13.47 11.13
CA GLU A 90 -15.23 12.16 11.53
C GLU A 90 -14.56 11.01 10.75
N HIS A 91 -13.26 11.14 10.46
CA HIS A 91 -12.52 10.17 9.65
C HIS A 91 -12.63 8.73 10.16
N ILE A 92 -12.61 8.49 11.48
CA ILE A 92 -12.65 7.12 12.03
C ILE A 92 -13.96 6.41 11.65
N PRO A 93 -15.17 6.89 12.03
CA PRO A 93 -16.41 6.20 11.66
C PRO A 93 -16.64 6.17 10.14
N VAL A 94 -16.24 7.20 9.40
CA VAL A 94 -16.33 7.21 7.92
C VAL A 94 -15.47 6.09 7.32
N SER A 95 -14.21 6.01 7.75
CA SER A 95 -13.24 5.03 7.27
C SER A 95 -13.65 3.61 7.62
N MET A 96 -14.12 3.38 8.85
CA MET A 96 -14.50 2.04 9.29
C MET A 96 -15.78 1.53 8.64
N ARG A 97 -16.74 2.41 8.29
CA ARG A 97 -17.90 2.03 7.45
C ARG A 97 -17.45 1.54 6.07
N ALA A 98 -16.47 2.21 5.47
CA ALA A 98 -15.92 1.80 4.18
C ALA A 98 -15.19 0.45 4.27
N VAL A 99 -14.44 0.20 5.34
CA VAL A 99 -13.81 -1.11 5.62
C VAL A 99 -14.86 -2.21 5.74
N ALA A 100 -15.93 -1.97 6.52
CA ALA A 100 -17.02 -2.93 6.68
C ALA A 100 -17.70 -3.25 5.34
N ARG A 101 -17.99 -2.21 4.54
CA ARG A 101 -18.54 -2.32 3.19
C ARG A 101 -17.63 -3.14 2.26
N ALA A 102 -16.34 -2.83 2.24
CA ALA A 102 -15.34 -3.55 1.45
C ALA A 102 -15.21 -5.03 1.85
N LYS A 103 -15.24 -5.34 3.15
CA LYS A 103 -15.23 -6.73 3.64
C LYS A 103 -16.49 -7.47 3.20
N ALA A 104 -17.67 -6.86 3.30
CA ALA A 104 -18.91 -7.45 2.84
C ALA A 104 -18.88 -7.80 1.34
N TRP A 105 -18.32 -6.91 0.51
CA TRP A 105 -18.15 -7.16 -0.93
C TRP A 105 -17.18 -8.30 -1.22
N LYS A 106 -16.06 -8.39 -0.49
CA LYS A 106 -15.11 -9.49 -0.64
C LYS A 106 -15.74 -10.84 -0.27
N THR A 107 -16.48 -10.88 0.83
CA THR A 107 -17.22 -12.07 1.26
C THR A 107 -18.28 -12.49 0.24
N ALA A 108 -19.02 -11.54 -0.33
CA ALA A 108 -20.04 -11.83 -1.34
C ALA A 108 -19.43 -12.33 -2.66
N LYS A 109 -18.25 -11.84 -3.05
CA LYS A 109 -17.59 -12.17 -4.33
C LYS A 109 -16.78 -13.47 -4.29
N TRP A 110 -16.24 -13.85 -3.13
CA TRP A 110 -15.28 -14.97 -3.00
C TRP A 110 -15.59 -16.00 -1.89
N GLY A 111 -16.74 -15.90 -1.20
CA GLY A 111 -17.01 -16.66 0.02
C GLY A 111 -16.39 -16.00 1.27
N PRO A 112 -16.67 -16.46 2.51
CA PRO A 112 -16.22 -15.79 3.74
C PRO A 112 -14.71 -15.58 3.75
N TYR A 113 -14.30 -14.33 3.59
CA TYR A 113 -12.90 -13.93 3.67
C TYR A 113 -12.56 -13.71 5.14
N GLU A 114 -11.79 -14.61 5.72
CA GLU A 114 -11.07 -14.34 6.97
C GLU A 114 -9.96 -13.36 6.66
N ALA A 115 -10.19 -12.08 6.97
CA ALA A 115 -9.10 -11.12 7.03
C ALA A 115 -8.07 -11.65 8.05
N PRO A 116 -6.76 -11.47 7.81
CA PRO A 116 -5.77 -11.73 8.86
C PRO A 116 -6.22 -10.97 10.11
N ASP A 117 -6.39 -11.70 11.21
CA ASP A 117 -6.82 -11.12 12.47
C ASP A 117 -5.78 -10.07 12.87
N PRO A 118 -6.13 -8.80 12.99
CA PRO A 118 -5.19 -7.77 13.44
C PRO A 118 -4.72 -8.00 14.89
N PHE A 119 -5.28 -9.00 15.59
CA PHE A 119 -4.88 -9.49 16.90
C PHE A 119 -4.26 -10.89 16.88
N ALA A 120 -4.05 -11.50 15.71
CA ALA A 120 -3.19 -12.68 15.63
C ALA A 120 -1.77 -12.23 15.96
N GLU A 121 -1.29 -12.60 17.14
CA GLU A 121 0.13 -12.45 17.47
C GLU A 121 0.94 -13.20 16.41
N GLU A 122 1.80 -12.48 15.68
CA GLU A 122 2.80 -13.13 14.85
C GLU A 122 3.75 -13.87 15.79
N ASP A 123 3.54 -15.19 15.93
CA ASP A 123 4.49 -16.11 16.55
C ASP A 123 5.78 -16.07 15.71
N ASN A 124 6.64 -15.09 15.98
CA ASN A 124 8.01 -15.04 15.53
C ASN A 124 8.81 -16.11 16.31
N HIS A 125 8.46 -17.38 16.09
CA HIS A 125 9.36 -18.47 16.41
C HIS A 125 10.42 -18.52 15.31
N GLU A 126 11.46 -17.73 15.56
CA GLU A 126 12.78 -17.82 14.94
C GLU A 126 13.33 -19.24 15.18
N GLN A 127 12.97 -20.17 14.30
CA GLN A 127 13.57 -21.50 14.26
C GLN A 127 14.93 -21.37 13.58
N HIS A 128 15.94 -21.08 14.40
CA HIS A 128 17.32 -21.42 14.10
C HIS A 128 17.39 -22.93 13.78
N PRO A 129 17.81 -23.36 12.58
CA PRO A 129 18.11 -24.77 12.37
C PRO A 129 19.41 -25.11 13.09
N GLU A 130 19.30 -25.85 14.19
CA GLU A 130 20.43 -26.50 14.83
C GLU A 130 21.10 -27.50 13.88
N THR A 131 22.41 -27.33 13.74
CA THR A 131 23.32 -28.22 13.02
C THR A 131 23.54 -29.53 13.74
N ARG A 132 23.28 -30.67 13.07
CA ARG A 132 23.79 -32.02 13.41
C ARG A 132 23.95 -32.77 12.07
N GLY A 133 25.14 -32.83 11.46
CA GLY A 133 26.22 -33.77 11.78
C GLY A 133 26.03 -35.09 11.02
N ASP A 134 26.39 -35.12 9.73
CA ASP A 134 27.42 -36.00 9.12
C ASP A 134 26.81 -37.36 8.64
N ASP A 135 26.93 -37.84 7.40
CA ASP A 135 28.19 -38.25 6.77
C ASP A 135 27.95 -38.72 5.32
N ARG A 136 28.83 -38.32 4.38
CA ARG A 136 29.28 -38.96 3.11
C ARG A 136 29.72 -37.96 2.01
N ARG A 137 30.98 -37.52 2.12
CA ARG A 137 32.09 -37.54 1.09
C ARG A 137 32.04 -36.60 -0.15
N PRO A 138 33.20 -36.25 -0.77
CA PRO A 138 33.77 -34.91 -0.61
C PRO A 138 34.10 -34.12 -1.91
N VAL A 139 34.24 -32.79 -1.71
CA VAL A 139 34.93 -31.71 -2.48
C VAL A 139 35.23 -31.85 -3.98
N ALA A 140 34.78 -30.84 -4.74
CA ALA A 140 35.68 -29.91 -5.45
C ALA A 140 34.92 -28.63 -5.88
N ASN A 141 35.26 -27.48 -5.31
CA ASN A 141 34.94 -26.17 -5.87
C ASN A 141 36.26 -25.43 -6.14
N PRO A 142 36.61 -25.16 -7.40
CA PRO A 142 37.66 -24.21 -7.71
C PRO A 142 37.16 -23.16 -8.71
N ALA A 143 36.32 -22.22 -8.28
CA ALA A 143 36.06 -21.01 -9.07
C ALA A 143 35.88 -19.75 -8.21
N ARG A 144 36.84 -19.48 -7.31
CA ARG A 144 37.12 -18.12 -6.83
C ARG A 144 38.61 -17.95 -6.53
N ARG A 145 39.42 -17.84 -7.58
CA ARG A 145 40.74 -17.20 -7.48
C ARG A 145 40.68 -15.80 -8.06
N ARG A 146 40.60 -14.85 -7.13
CA ARG A 146 41.39 -13.61 -7.06
C ARG A 146 42.26 -13.31 -8.30
N ARG A 147 42.03 -12.15 -8.91
CA ARG A 147 43.14 -11.23 -9.21
C ARG A 147 42.80 -9.85 -8.68
N LYS A 148 43.66 -9.44 -7.75
CA LYS A 148 43.81 -8.12 -7.14
C LYS A 148 44.93 -7.43 -7.94
N ASP A 149 44.72 -6.17 -8.28
CA ASP A 149 45.68 -5.08 -8.51
C ASP A 149 47.06 -5.39 -9.11
N ARG A 150 47.35 -4.78 -10.27
CA ARG A 150 48.67 -4.21 -10.53
C ARG A 150 48.54 -2.89 -11.29
N ILE A 151 49.22 -1.90 -10.71
CA ILE A 151 49.30 -0.48 -11.02
C ILE A 151 50.44 -0.20 -12.03
N ASP A 152 50.23 0.84 -12.84
CA ASP A 152 51.10 1.74 -13.62
C ASP A 152 52.09 1.27 -14.69
N ALA A 153 51.90 1.84 -15.89
CA ALA A 153 52.92 2.67 -16.55
C ALA A 153 52.26 3.60 -17.61
N SER A 154 52.22 4.91 -17.36
CA SER A 154 52.19 5.91 -18.44
C SER A 154 53.58 6.02 -19.08
N PRO A 155 53.71 6.50 -20.33
CA PRO A 155 53.92 7.94 -20.47
C PRO A 155 53.25 8.60 -21.69
N SER A 156 53.06 9.90 -21.51
CA SER A 156 52.70 10.96 -22.45
C SER A 156 53.14 10.81 -23.91
N LEU A 157 52.30 11.27 -24.83
CA LEU A 157 52.74 12.09 -25.95
C LEU A 157 51.61 13.05 -26.39
N PHE A 158 51.80 14.33 -26.06
CA PHE A 158 51.47 15.52 -26.86
C PHE A 158 50.16 15.53 -27.70
N ASP A 159 49.11 16.20 -27.19
CA ASP A 159 48.68 17.59 -27.53
C ASP A 159 49.08 18.18 -28.92
N PRO A 160 48.44 19.28 -29.42
CA PRO A 160 47.05 19.49 -29.85
C PRO A 160 46.98 20.24 -31.23
N LEU A 161 45.77 20.68 -31.62
CA LEU A 161 45.43 21.74 -32.62
C LEU A 161 45.37 21.39 -34.12
N GLY A 162 44.18 21.68 -34.68
CA GLY A 162 43.83 21.69 -36.10
C GLY A 162 42.34 21.91 -36.28
#